data_AF-A0A533X584-F1
#
_entry.id   AF-A0A533X584-F1
#
_cell.length_a   1.000
_cell.length_b   1.000
_cell.length_c   1.000
_cell.angle_alpha   90.00
_cell.angle_beta   90.00
_cell.angle_gamma   90.00
#
_symmetry.space_group_name_H-M   'P 1'
#
loop_
_entity.id
_entity.type
_entity.pdbx_description
1 polymer ?
#
loop_
_entity_poly.entity_id
_entity_poly.type
_entity_poly.pdbx_seq_one_letter_code
_entity_poly.pdbx_strand_id
1 'polypeptide(L)'
;MESRPFLRGWGGRAFETPVLSSSQLTPTTHGIAVKKPVGFSFRPVQFTFLALRTDEGWHARPMSLASSPTRPNLEYAVRTSESPFKRAFASLRPGDSVRLQGPLGDFVLEEDRPAVLLAGGIGITPLKGMAEYASDRSLPIEVRLVYSNSSEEEIAYRGNLEELERRNPHLRVIHTLTGDGITKGWEGFVGRIGMKHLREATRGLHQPIFYASGKPGMVAAVLNILAGMAVSEADVRAEFFRGY
;
A
#
# COMPACT_ATOMS: atom_id res chain seq x y z
N MET A 1 29.04 10.87 -20.39
CA MET A 1 28.04 11.75 -19.73
C MET A 1 26.82 11.78 -20.63
N GLU A 2 25.99 10.73 -20.59
CA GLU A 2 24.80 10.62 -21.45
C GLU A 2 23.55 11.09 -20.70
N SER A 3 23.01 12.19 -21.21
CA SER A 3 21.85 12.90 -20.68
C SER A 3 20.52 12.29 -21.13
N ARG A 4 19.75 11.80 -20.16
CA ARG A 4 18.30 12.04 -19.96
C ARG A 4 17.37 11.98 -21.20
N PRO A 5 16.71 10.83 -21.43
CA PRO A 5 15.37 10.80 -22.04
C PRO A 5 14.27 10.25 -21.11
N PHE A 6 14.59 9.59 -20.00
CA PHE A 6 13.64 8.73 -19.28
C PHE A 6 12.53 9.44 -18.48
N LEU A 7 12.62 10.77 -18.30
CA LEU A 7 11.80 11.53 -17.34
C LEU A 7 11.05 12.71 -17.97
N ARG A 8 11.11 12.89 -19.30
CA ARG A 8 10.36 13.97 -19.97
C ARG A 8 8.88 13.59 -20.05
N GLY A 9 8.01 14.44 -19.51
CA GLY A 9 6.55 14.35 -19.65
C GLY A 9 5.78 13.91 -18.41
N TRP A 10 6.46 13.38 -17.39
CA TRP A 10 5.83 13.04 -16.10
C TRP A 10 6.05 14.21 -15.13
N GLY A 11 5.02 14.62 -14.38
CA GLY A 11 5.15 15.66 -13.36
C GLY A 11 6.11 15.26 -12.22
N GLY A 12 6.53 16.24 -11.41
CA GLY A 12 7.36 16.00 -10.23
C GLY A 12 8.88 15.99 -10.49
N ARG A 13 9.66 16.09 -9.40
CA ARG A 13 11.13 16.14 -9.45
C ARG A 13 11.70 14.72 -9.48
N ALA A 14 12.81 14.55 -10.19
CA ALA A 14 13.53 13.30 -10.26
C ALA A 14 14.68 13.24 -9.26
N PHE A 15 14.87 12.06 -8.67
CA PHE A 15 15.89 11.79 -7.66
C PHE A 15 16.57 10.45 -7.96
N GLU A 16 17.81 10.35 -7.53
CA GLU A 16 18.56 9.10 -7.49
C GLU A 16 18.97 8.85 -6.03
N THR A 17 18.69 7.66 -5.51
CA THR A 17 18.83 7.37 -4.07
C THR A 17 19.20 5.91 -3.82
N PRO A 18 20.02 5.62 -2.79
CA PRO A 18 20.43 4.25 -2.51
C PRO A 18 19.33 3.41 -1.85
N VAL A 19 19.32 2.13 -2.18
CA VAL A 19 18.63 1.08 -1.44
C VAL A 19 19.32 0.90 -0.09
N LEU A 20 18.53 0.89 0.97
CA LEU A 20 18.98 0.68 2.35
C LEU A 20 18.78 -0.76 2.79
N SER A 21 17.66 -1.37 2.38
CA SER A 21 17.35 -2.77 2.66
C SER A 21 16.52 -3.37 1.54
N SER A 22 16.60 -4.69 1.43
CA SER A 22 15.88 -5.51 0.46
C SER A 22 15.55 -6.85 1.13
N SER A 23 14.28 -7.22 1.18
CA SER A 23 13.86 -8.42 1.90
C SER A 23 12.57 -9.02 1.34
N GLN A 24 12.46 -10.34 1.49
CA GLN A 24 11.22 -11.07 1.26
C GLN A 24 10.23 -10.76 2.41
N LEU A 25 9.07 -10.19 2.10
CA LEU A 25 8.03 -9.85 3.09
C LEU A 25 7.03 -10.99 3.30
N THR A 26 6.73 -11.74 2.24
CA THR A 26 5.86 -12.92 2.22
C THR A 26 6.40 -13.90 1.16
N PRO A 27 5.93 -15.15 1.06
CA PRO A 27 6.35 -16.05 -0.01
C PRO A 27 6.23 -15.45 -1.43
N THR A 28 5.24 -14.58 -1.68
CA THR A 28 5.06 -13.93 -2.99
C THR A 28 5.24 -12.41 -3.01
N THR A 29 5.78 -11.80 -1.94
CA THR A 29 5.98 -10.35 -1.86
C THR A 29 7.42 -10.01 -1.47
N HIS A 30 8.03 -9.11 -2.23
CA HIS A 30 9.36 -8.58 -1.97
C HIS A 30 9.27 -7.08 -1.69
N GLY A 31 10.02 -6.59 -0.71
CA GLY A 31 10.05 -5.20 -0.29
C GLY A 31 11.45 -4.62 -0.30
N ILE A 32 11.55 -3.31 -0.53
CA ILE A 32 12.79 -2.55 -0.35
C ILE A 32 12.50 -1.30 0.49
N ALA A 33 13.50 -0.86 1.24
CA ALA A 33 13.54 0.49 1.77
C ALA A 33 14.66 1.26 1.07
N VAL A 34 14.39 2.50 0.69
CA VAL A 34 15.36 3.40 0.07
C VAL A 34 15.46 4.68 0.86
N LYS A 35 16.61 5.36 0.80
CA LYS A 35 16.79 6.63 1.51
C LYS A 35 15.84 7.67 0.94
N LYS A 36 15.09 8.38 1.80
CA LYS A 36 14.25 9.50 1.34
C LYS A 36 15.16 10.64 0.84
N PRO A 37 15.03 11.09 -0.43
CA PRO A 37 15.89 12.15 -0.94
C PRO A 37 15.70 13.47 -0.19
N VAL A 38 16.79 14.25 -0.07
CA VAL A 38 16.71 15.59 0.52
C VAL A 38 15.79 16.48 -0.32
N GLY A 39 14.84 17.14 0.33
CA GLY A 39 13.83 17.96 -0.33
C GLY A 39 12.70 17.19 -1.01
N PHE A 40 12.61 15.86 -0.80
CA PHE A 40 11.44 15.08 -1.20
C PHE A 40 10.37 15.14 -0.10
N SER A 41 9.28 15.85 -0.36
CA SER A 41 8.08 15.88 0.48
C SER A 41 6.91 15.27 -0.28
N PHE A 42 6.03 14.55 0.41
CA PHE A 42 4.84 13.95 -0.17
C PHE A 42 3.70 13.94 0.85
N ARG A 43 2.45 13.90 0.38
CA ARG A 43 1.27 13.64 1.21
C ARG A 43 1.13 12.14 1.45
N PRO A 44 0.43 11.71 2.52
CA PRO A 44 0.18 10.30 2.75
C PRO A 44 -0.38 9.68 1.48
N VAL A 45 0.36 8.71 0.95
CA VAL A 45 -0.12 7.83 -0.13
C VAL A 45 -0.12 8.46 -1.52
N GLN A 46 0.83 9.35 -1.76
CA GLN A 46 1.27 9.60 -3.12
C GLN A 46 2.17 8.46 -3.63
N PHE A 47 2.18 8.27 -4.95
CA PHE A 47 3.06 7.31 -5.61
C PHE A 47 4.24 8.02 -6.29
N THR A 48 5.24 7.25 -6.66
CA THR A 48 6.36 7.70 -7.50
C THR A 48 6.49 6.79 -8.70
N PHE A 49 7.00 7.30 -9.82
CA PHE A 49 7.58 6.41 -10.82
C PHE A 49 8.94 5.93 -10.32
N LEU A 50 9.05 4.65 -9.97
CA LEU A 50 10.31 4.00 -9.65
C LEU A 50 10.90 3.42 -10.95
N ALA A 51 12.10 3.83 -11.28
CA ALA A 51 12.82 3.40 -12.47
C ALA A 51 14.04 2.55 -12.09
N LEU A 52 14.10 1.36 -12.68
CA LEU A 52 15.16 0.38 -12.49
C LEU A 52 15.79 0.03 -13.84
N ARG A 53 17.07 -0.36 -13.81
CA ARG A 53 17.74 -0.98 -14.94
C ARG A 53 17.49 -2.49 -14.89
N THR A 54 16.95 -3.03 -15.97
CA THR A 54 16.72 -4.45 -16.21
C THR A 54 17.70 -4.95 -17.29
N ASP A 55 17.63 -6.24 -17.58
CA ASP A 55 18.22 -6.89 -18.76
C ASP A 55 17.71 -6.30 -20.09
N GLU A 56 16.48 -5.79 -20.11
CA GLU A 56 15.82 -5.18 -21.28
C GLU A 56 15.97 -3.65 -21.37
N GLY A 57 16.72 -3.04 -20.45
CA GLY A 57 16.98 -1.60 -20.43
C GLY A 57 16.37 -0.90 -19.21
N TRP A 58 16.03 0.38 -19.34
CA TRP A 58 15.39 1.10 -18.23
C TRP A 58 13.87 0.84 -18.25
N HIS A 59 13.30 0.57 -17.08
CA HIS A 59 11.85 0.41 -16.90
C HIS A 59 11.39 1.27 -15.73
N ALA A 60 10.38 2.11 -15.96
CA ALA A 60 9.68 2.83 -14.90
C ALA A 60 8.30 2.22 -14.64
N ARG A 61 7.92 2.14 -13.37
CA ARG A 61 6.57 1.73 -12.95
C ARG A 61 6.03 2.71 -11.91
N PRO A 62 4.73 3.06 -11.95
CA PRO A 62 4.11 3.75 -10.83
C PRO A 62 4.12 2.80 -9.62
N MET A 63 4.61 3.30 -8.50
CA MET A 63 4.81 2.55 -7.27
C MET A 63 4.33 3.39 -6.09
N SER A 64 3.28 2.90 -5.42
CA SER A 64 2.72 3.52 -4.21
C SER A 64 3.72 3.38 -3.05
N LEU A 65 3.83 4.44 -2.25
CA LEU A 65 4.73 4.46 -1.09
C LEU A 65 4.07 3.73 0.09
N ALA A 66 4.76 2.73 0.64
CA ALA A 66 4.30 1.95 1.78
C ALA A 66 4.60 2.58 3.15
N SER A 67 5.44 3.61 3.16
CA SER A 67 5.87 4.36 4.34
C SER A 67 5.12 5.68 4.49
N SER A 68 4.90 6.12 5.72
CA SER A 68 4.37 7.46 6.02
C SER A 68 5.35 8.57 5.59
N PRO A 69 4.85 9.77 5.20
CA PRO A 69 5.71 10.93 4.93
C PRO A 69 6.51 11.42 6.14
N THR A 70 6.15 11.02 7.36
CA THR A 70 6.91 11.29 8.59
C THR A 70 8.17 10.43 8.73
N ARG A 71 8.31 9.36 7.94
CA ARG A 71 9.47 8.46 8.03
C ARG A 71 10.69 8.96 7.24
N PRO A 72 11.90 8.60 7.69
CA PRO A 72 13.15 9.00 7.04
C PRO A 72 13.45 8.22 5.75
N ASN A 73 12.77 7.10 5.52
CA ASN A 73 12.98 6.21 4.38
C ASN A 73 11.67 6.02 3.61
N LEU A 74 11.81 5.73 2.32
CA LEU A 74 10.69 5.36 1.45
C LEU A 74 10.64 3.84 1.34
N GLU A 75 9.47 3.26 1.54
CA GLU A 75 9.25 1.82 1.40
C GLU A 75 8.44 1.51 0.15
N TYR A 76 8.86 0.47 -0.56
CA TYR A 76 8.16 -0.08 -1.72
C TYR A 76 8.02 -1.58 -1.57
N ALA A 77 6.98 -2.15 -2.15
CA ALA A 77 6.86 -3.59 -2.28
C ALA A 77 6.14 -4.00 -3.57
N VAL A 78 6.53 -5.17 -4.07
CA VAL A 78 5.96 -5.79 -5.27
C VAL A 78 5.56 -7.21 -4.96
N ARG A 79 4.48 -7.67 -5.61
CA ARG A 79 4.26 -9.10 -5.77
C ARG A 79 5.29 -9.64 -6.76
N THR A 80 6.00 -10.71 -6.41
CA THR A 80 7.02 -11.33 -7.27
C THR A 80 6.38 -11.93 -8.53
N SER A 81 7.08 -11.82 -9.66
CA SER A 81 6.73 -12.47 -10.93
C SER A 81 7.90 -12.41 -11.91
N GLU A 82 7.76 -13.07 -13.05
CA GLU A 82 8.74 -13.06 -14.16
C GLU A 82 8.77 -11.76 -14.98
N SER A 83 8.25 -10.66 -14.45
CA SER A 83 8.35 -9.36 -15.12
C SER A 83 9.79 -8.85 -14.98
N PRO A 84 10.45 -8.37 -16.06
CA PRO A 84 11.82 -7.84 -15.99
C PRO A 84 12.01 -6.82 -14.86
N PHE A 85 11.04 -5.92 -14.68
CA PHE A 85 11.06 -4.93 -13.61
C PHE A 85 11.03 -5.58 -12.22
N LYS A 86 10.21 -6.61 -12.01
CA LYS A 86 10.07 -7.27 -10.70
C LYS A 86 11.26 -8.17 -10.38
N ARG A 87 11.86 -8.83 -11.38
CA ARG A 87 13.14 -9.54 -11.20
C ARG A 87 14.24 -8.57 -10.78
N ALA A 88 14.36 -7.43 -11.47
CA ALA A 88 15.32 -6.39 -11.12
C ALA A 88 15.05 -5.80 -9.72
N PHE A 89 13.78 -5.58 -9.36
CA PHE A 89 13.40 -5.10 -8.04
C PHE A 89 13.80 -6.09 -6.93
N ALA A 90 13.52 -7.38 -7.11
CA ALA A 90 13.83 -8.42 -6.13
C ALA A 90 15.34 -8.75 -6.04
N SER A 91 16.15 -8.33 -7.02
CA SER A 91 17.60 -8.52 -6.99
C SER A 91 18.38 -7.34 -6.41
N LEU A 92 17.70 -6.23 -6.10
CA LEU A 92 18.29 -5.06 -5.46
C LEU A 92 18.92 -5.45 -4.10
N ARG A 93 20.09 -4.87 -3.83
CA ARG A 93 20.82 -5.02 -2.57
C ARG A 93 21.08 -3.66 -1.93
N PRO A 94 21.33 -3.61 -0.61
CA PRO A 94 21.79 -2.40 0.05
C PRO A 94 22.99 -1.78 -0.69
N GLY A 95 22.91 -0.48 -0.96
CA GLY A 95 23.91 0.27 -1.72
C GLY A 95 23.60 0.43 -3.22
N ASP A 96 22.71 -0.40 -3.78
CA ASP A 96 22.28 -0.22 -5.18
C ASP A 96 21.52 1.10 -5.37
N SER A 97 21.63 1.70 -6.54
CA SER A 97 21.01 2.98 -6.86
C SER A 97 19.67 2.78 -7.58
N VAL A 98 18.62 3.45 -7.11
CA VAL A 98 17.32 3.53 -7.81
C VAL A 98 16.98 4.96 -8.17
N ARG A 99 16.20 5.13 -9.23
CA ARG A 99 15.68 6.43 -9.64
C ARG A 99 14.19 6.52 -9.34
N LEU A 100 13.75 7.64 -8.77
CA LEU A 100 12.35 7.90 -8.54
C LEU A 100 11.94 9.29 -9.04
N GLN A 101 10.72 9.41 -9.53
CA GLN A 101 10.11 10.68 -9.94
C GLN A 101 8.74 10.86 -9.28
N GLY A 102 8.52 12.01 -8.67
CA GLY A 102 7.27 12.35 -8.00
C GLY A 102 7.46 13.41 -6.91
N PRO A 103 6.58 13.44 -5.89
CA PRO A 103 5.40 12.57 -5.73
C PRO A 103 4.26 12.90 -6.72
N LEU A 104 3.32 11.96 -6.91
CA LEU A 104 2.15 12.07 -7.79
C LEU A 104 0.91 11.44 -7.14
N GLY A 105 -0.28 11.83 -7.60
CA GLY A 105 -1.56 11.25 -7.20
C GLY A 105 -2.27 12.00 -6.07
N ASP A 106 -3.58 11.74 -5.99
CA ASP A 106 -4.54 12.36 -5.07
C ASP A 106 -5.27 11.31 -4.19
N PHE A 107 -4.81 10.07 -4.20
CA PHE A 107 -5.30 9.02 -3.30
C PHE A 107 -4.72 9.22 -1.90
N VAL A 108 -5.15 10.28 -1.22
CA VAL A 108 -4.59 10.74 0.07
C VAL A 108 -5.59 10.58 1.22
N LEU A 109 -5.07 10.34 2.42
CA LEU A 109 -5.90 10.26 3.63
C LEU A 109 -6.47 11.63 3.98
N GLU A 110 -7.78 11.70 4.22
CA GLU A 110 -8.45 12.86 4.82
C GLU A 110 -8.33 12.75 6.34
N GLU A 111 -7.95 13.84 7.01
CA GLU A 111 -7.53 13.83 8.43
C GLU A 111 -8.65 14.18 9.42
N ASP A 112 -9.85 14.52 8.91
CA ASP A 112 -10.99 15.04 9.68
C ASP A 112 -12.16 14.06 9.82
N ARG A 113 -12.11 12.92 9.13
CA ARG A 113 -13.16 11.89 9.13
C ARG A 113 -12.59 10.49 9.37
N PRO A 114 -13.38 9.57 9.96
CA PRO A 114 -12.97 8.17 10.07
C PRO A 114 -12.65 7.54 8.72
N ALA A 115 -11.67 6.65 8.68
CA ALA A 115 -11.22 6.00 7.46
C ALA A 115 -11.40 4.47 7.53
N VAL A 116 -12.04 3.89 6.52
CA VAL A 116 -12.12 2.43 6.33
C VAL A 116 -11.23 2.04 5.16
N LEU A 117 -10.11 1.39 5.47
CA LEU A 117 -9.10 0.98 4.52
C LEU A 117 -9.34 -0.48 4.11
N LEU A 118 -9.47 -0.75 2.81
CA LEU A 118 -9.86 -2.05 2.25
C LEU A 118 -8.73 -2.56 1.34
N ALA A 119 -7.83 -3.37 1.91
CA ALA A 119 -6.63 -3.86 1.22
C ALA A 119 -6.78 -5.32 0.77
N GLY A 120 -6.21 -5.63 -0.41
CA GLY A 120 -6.09 -6.98 -0.92
C GLY A 120 -4.68 -7.28 -1.41
N GLY A 121 -4.00 -8.23 -0.77
CA GLY A 121 -2.61 -8.58 -1.08
C GLY A 121 -1.69 -7.36 -1.05
N ILE A 122 -0.97 -7.10 -2.14
CA ILE A 122 -0.01 -5.97 -2.20
C ILE A 122 -0.67 -4.59 -2.26
N GLY A 123 -2.00 -4.50 -2.48
CA GLY A 123 -2.73 -3.24 -2.34
C GLY A 123 -2.69 -2.65 -0.92
N ILE A 124 -2.10 -3.38 0.04
CA ILE A 124 -1.77 -2.86 1.36
C ILE A 124 -0.78 -1.70 1.32
N THR A 125 0.09 -1.58 0.31
CA THR A 125 1.18 -0.59 0.33
C THR A 125 0.66 0.84 0.57
N PRO A 126 -0.28 1.39 -0.22
CA PRO A 126 -0.84 2.70 0.08
C PRO A 126 -1.50 2.75 1.47
N LEU A 127 -2.28 1.74 1.84
CA LEU A 127 -3.10 1.77 3.05
C LEU A 127 -2.27 1.63 4.34
N LYS A 128 -1.15 0.91 4.30
CA LYS A 128 -0.13 0.92 5.35
C LYS A 128 0.39 2.33 5.56
N GLY A 129 0.73 3.04 4.47
CA GLY A 129 1.19 4.42 4.54
C GLY A 129 0.17 5.35 5.22
N MET A 130 -1.13 5.18 4.95
CA MET A 130 -2.21 5.91 5.67
C MET A 130 -2.23 5.57 7.16
N ALA A 131 -2.26 4.29 7.50
CA ALA A 131 -2.36 3.82 8.89
C ALA A 131 -1.15 4.23 9.72
N GLU A 132 0.04 4.18 9.12
CA GLU A 132 1.29 4.63 9.74
C GLU A 132 1.28 6.15 9.92
N TYR A 133 0.83 6.92 8.92
CA TYR A 133 0.73 8.37 9.03
C TYR A 133 -0.25 8.81 10.13
N ALA A 134 -1.44 8.21 10.16
CA ALA A 134 -2.44 8.50 11.19
C ALA A 134 -1.89 8.23 12.60
N SER A 135 -1.15 7.13 12.75
CA SER A 135 -0.50 6.76 14.01
C SER A 135 0.68 7.66 14.37
N ASP A 136 1.50 8.04 13.39
CA ASP A 136 2.69 8.90 13.59
C ASP A 136 2.31 10.34 13.96
N ARG A 137 1.18 10.81 13.44
CA ARG A 137 0.63 12.14 13.72
C ARG A 137 -0.36 12.17 14.88
N SER A 138 -0.69 10.99 15.44
CA SER A 138 -1.73 10.83 16.47
C SER A 138 -3.04 11.51 16.07
N LEU A 139 -3.47 11.30 14.82
CA LEU A 139 -4.69 11.91 14.30
C LEU A 139 -5.90 11.46 15.15
N PRO A 140 -6.87 12.35 15.43
CA PRO A 140 -8.03 12.06 16.27
C PRO A 140 -9.15 11.34 15.51
N ILE A 141 -8.81 10.57 14.47
CA ILE A 141 -9.77 9.84 13.62
C ILE A 141 -9.64 8.34 13.81
N GLU A 142 -10.78 7.65 13.78
CA GLU A 142 -10.79 6.19 13.75
C GLU A 142 -10.33 5.67 12.38
N VAL A 143 -9.37 4.75 12.39
CA VAL A 143 -8.88 4.06 11.20
C VAL A 143 -9.16 2.57 11.34
N ARG A 144 -9.86 1.99 10.36
CA ARG A 144 -10.25 0.58 10.32
C ARG A 144 -9.72 -0.06 9.06
N LEU A 145 -8.71 -0.91 9.19
CA LEU A 145 -8.09 -1.61 8.07
C LEU A 145 -8.65 -3.02 7.95
N VAL A 146 -9.41 -3.31 6.91
CA VAL A 146 -9.75 -4.69 6.53
C VAL A 146 -8.70 -5.17 5.53
N TYR A 147 -7.95 -6.22 5.88
CA TYR A 147 -6.87 -6.72 5.06
C TYR A 147 -7.10 -8.17 4.64
N SER A 148 -7.26 -8.37 3.33
CA SER A 148 -7.55 -9.67 2.72
C SER A 148 -6.32 -10.30 2.05
N ASN A 149 -6.01 -11.54 2.46
CA ASN A 149 -4.88 -12.32 1.95
C ASN A 149 -5.30 -13.77 1.68
N SER A 150 -4.52 -14.52 0.90
CA SER A 150 -4.82 -15.93 0.61
C SER A 150 -4.53 -16.85 1.79
N SER A 151 -3.50 -16.54 2.58
CA SER A 151 -3.05 -17.31 3.75
C SER A 151 -2.38 -16.38 4.76
N GLU A 152 -2.08 -16.90 5.95
CA GLU A 152 -1.43 -16.11 7.01
C GLU A 152 -0.02 -15.65 6.66
N GLU A 153 0.74 -16.49 5.96
CA GLU A 153 2.10 -16.21 5.48
C GLU A 153 2.12 -15.11 4.40
N GLU A 154 0.98 -14.90 3.75
CA GLU A 154 0.81 -13.85 2.73
C GLU A 154 0.38 -12.50 3.30
N ILE A 155 0.32 -12.36 4.63
CA ILE A 155 0.05 -11.08 5.30
C ILE A 155 1.34 -10.28 5.36
N ALA A 156 1.58 -9.49 4.32
CA ALA A 156 2.71 -8.55 4.28
C ALA A 156 2.58 -7.52 5.42
N TYR A 157 3.71 -7.16 6.02
CA TYR A 157 3.78 -6.18 7.11
C TYR A 157 3.01 -6.53 8.39
N ARG A 158 2.65 -7.81 8.62
CA ARG A 158 1.91 -8.25 9.81
C ARG A 158 2.42 -7.64 11.11
N GLY A 159 3.69 -7.87 11.46
CA GLY A 159 4.24 -7.36 12.72
C GLY A 159 4.30 -5.83 12.81
N ASN A 160 4.39 -5.13 11.66
CA ASN A 160 4.31 -3.67 11.64
C ASN A 160 2.88 -3.20 11.95
N LEU A 161 1.88 -3.85 11.35
CA LEU A 161 0.47 -3.54 11.58
C LEU A 161 0.04 -3.84 13.02
N GLU A 162 0.50 -4.95 13.59
CA GLU A 162 0.27 -5.32 15.00
C GLU A 162 0.88 -4.27 15.94
N GLU A 163 2.10 -3.82 15.67
CA GLU A 163 2.74 -2.76 16.47
C GLU A 163 2.03 -1.40 16.32
N LEU A 164 1.56 -1.06 15.11
CA LEU A 164 0.75 0.14 14.88
C LEU A 164 -0.57 0.09 15.64
N GLU A 165 -1.28 -1.05 15.62
CA GLU A 165 -2.54 -1.23 16.36
C GLU A 165 -2.29 -1.16 17.87
N ARG A 166 -1.21 -1.77 18.37
CA ARG A 166 -0.85 -1.73 19.80
C ARG A 166 -0.57 -0.31 20.30
N ARG A 167 0.04 0.55 19.48
CA ARG A 167 0.45 1.90 19.87
C ARG A 167 -0.60 2.98 19.58
N ASN A 168 -1.56 2.72 18.69
CA ASN A 168 -2.59 3.66 18.29
C ASN A 168 -3.98 3.11 18.62
N PRO A 169 -4.66 3.60 19.68
CA PRO A 169 -5.97 3.10 20.09
C PRO A 169 -7.08 3.37 19.05
N HIS A 170 -6.86 4.29 18.11
CA HIS A 170 -7.80 4.59 17.04
C HIS A 170 -7.61 3.71 15.79
N LEU A 171 -6.54 2.91 15.73
CA LEU A 171 -6.32 1.96 14.64
C LEU A 171 -6.86 0.58 15.04
N ARG A 172 -7.64 -0.04 14.14
CA ARG A 172 -7.98 -1.45 14.22
C ARG A 172 -7.66 -2.15 12.91
N VAL A 173 -7.06 -3.33 12.98
CA VAL A 173 -6.77 -4.19 11.84
C VAL A 173 -7.66 -5.43 11.91
N ILE A 174 -8.35 -5.70 10.81
CA ILE A 174 -9.31 -6.78 10.64
C ILE A 174 -8.79 -7.65 9.50
N HIS A 175 -8.17 -8.78 9.85
CA HIS A 175 -7.68 -9.69 8.83
C HIS A 175 -8.77 -10.63 8.31
N THR A 176 -8.70 -10.97 7.02
CA THR A 176 -9.53 -12.02 6.42
C THR A 176 -8.76 -12.88 5.44
N LEU A 177 -8.94 -14.20 5.51
CA LEU A 177 -8.27 -15.16 4.64
C LEU A 177 -9.20 -15.77 3.60
N THR A 178 -8.72 -15.94 2.37
CA THR A 178 -9.54 -16.44 1.25
C THR A 178 -9.15 -17.81 0.70
N GLY A 179 -8.01 -18.38 1.12
CA GLY A 179 -7.52 -19.65 0.60
C GLY A 179 -8.09 -20.87 1.34
N ASP A 180 -7.92 -22.05 0.75
CA ASP A 180 -8.53 -23.30 1.22
C ASP A 180 -7.73 -24.00 2.35
N GLY A 181 -6.61 -23.42 2.77
CA GLY A 181 -5.70 -23.96 3.80
C GLY A 181 -5.61 -23.07 5.04
N ILE A 182 -6.75 -22.62 5.57
CA ILE A 182 -6.79 -21.77 6.78
C ILE A 182 -6.30 -22.58 7.96
N THR A 183 -5.28 -22.06 8.64
CA THR A 183 -4.59 -22.76 9.73
C THR A 183 -5.56 -23.08 10.87
N LYS A 184 -5.36 -24.23 11.50
CA LYS A 184 -6.06 -24.57 12.76
C LYS A 184 -5.63 -23.53 13.81
N GLY A 185 -6.52 -22.62 14.16
CA GLY A 185 -6.25 -21.52 15.10
C GLY A 185 -6.42 -20.11 14.54
N TRP A 186 -6.82 -19.96 13.27
CA TRP A 186 -7.13 -18.63 12.73
C TRP A 186 -8.37 -18.02 13.42
N GLU A 187 -8.17 -16.91 14.12
CA GLU A 187 -9.24 -16.17 14.83
C GLU A 187 -9.85 -15.03 14.01
N GLY A 188 -9.25 -14.69 12.87
CA GLY A 188 -9.73 -13.64 11.99
C GLY A 188 -10.92 -14.06 11.12
N PHE A 189 -11.35 -13.16 10.25
CA PHE A 189 -12.42 -13.47 9.31
C PHE A 189 -11.98 -14.47 8.23
N VAL A 190 -12.96 -15.13 7.63
CA VAL A 190 -12.78 -16.02 6.49
C VAL A 190 -13.63 -15.56 5.31
N GLY A 191 -13.07 -15.61 4.12
CA GLY A 191 -13.69 -15.25 2.86
C GLY A 191 -13.20 -13.90 2.30
N ARG A 192 -13.66 -13.60 1.08
CA ARG A 192 -13.42 -12.31 0.43
C ARG A 192 -14.10 -11.19 1.22
N ILE A 193 -13.57 -9.97 1.10
CA ILE A 193 -14.17 -8.76 1.69
C ILE A 193 -15.63 -8.68 1.25
N GLY A 194 -16.53 -8.71 2.23
CA GLY A 194 -17.97 -8.77 2.05
C GLY A 194 -18.69 -7.89 3.07
N MET A 195 -20.03 -7.95 3.01
CA MET A 195 -20.91 -7.17 3.90
C MET A 195 -20.58 -7.35 5.39
N LYS A 196 -20.23 -8.58 5.82
CA LYS A 196 -19.88 -8.86 7.22
C LYS A 196 -18.63 -8.09 7.68
N HIS A 197 -17.61 -8.00 6.82
CA HIS A 197 -16.37 -7.28 7.12
C HIS A 197 -16.61 -5.78 7.16
N LEU A 198 -17.39 -5.26 6.21
CA LEU A 198 -17.74 -3.84 6.17
C LEU A 198 -18.58 -3.43 7.38
N ARG A 199 -19.55 -4.23 7.80
CA ARG A 199 -20.33 -3.97 9.02
C ARG A 199 -19.48 -3.92 10.27
N GLU A 200 -18.49 -4.80 10.40
CA GLU A 200 -17.56 -4.74 11.54
C GLU A 200 -16.67 -3.50 11.44
N ALA A 201 -16.12 -3.22 10.25
CA ALA A 201 -15.23 -2.07 10.03
C ALA A 201 -15.94 -0.71 10.19
N THR A 202 -17.24 -0.62 9.95
CA THR A 202 -18.01 0.63 10.10
C THR A 202 -18.70 0.75 11.46
N ARG A 203 -18.57 -0.24 12.34
CA ARG A 203 -19.25 -0.26 13.63
C ARG A 203 -18.85 0.94 14.48
N GLY A 204 -19.84 1.77 14.81
CA GLY A 204 -19.65 2.99 15.61
C GLY A 204 -19.00 4.17 14.86
N LEU A 205 -18.78 4.06 13.55
CA LEU A 205 -18.26 5.16 12.74
C LEU A 205 -19.40 5.99 12.15
N HIS A 206 -19.26 7.31 12.22
CA HIS A 206 -20.16 8.24 11.54
C HIS A 206 -19.51 8.73 10.25
N GLN A 207 -20.18 8.50 9.11
CA GLN A 207 -19.75 8.95 7.77
C GLN A 207 -18.26 8.70 7.46
N PRO A 208 -17.78 7.44 7.53
CA PRO A 208 -16.40 7.14 7.17
C PRO A 208 -16.14 7.34 5.67
N ILE A 209 -14.88 7.58 5.33
CA ILE A 209 -14.38 7.54 3.95
C ILE A 209 -13.76 6.17 3.69
N PHE A 210 -14.08 5.57 2.56
CA PHE A 210 -13.61 4.25 2.16
C PHE A 210 -12.45 4.35 1.18
N TYR A 211 -11.35 3.67 1.49
CA TYR A 211 -10.16 3.61 0.66
C TYR A 211 -9.92 2.18 0.21
N ALA A 212 -10.18 1.86 -1.06
CA ALA A 212 -10.02 0.51 -1.59
C ALA A 212 -8.76 0.38 -2.43
N SER A 213 -7.94 -0.65 -2.16
CA SER A 213 -6.72 -0.88 -2.92
C SER A 213 -6.36 -2.36 -3.06
N GLY A 214 -6.11 -2.79 -4.30
CA GLY A 214 -5.70 -4.16 -4.60
C GLY A 214 -5.97 -4.57 -6.04
N LYS A 215 -6.11 -5.88 -6.26
CA LYS A 215 -6.40 -6.45 -7.60
C LYS A 215 -7.73 -5.90 -8.13
N PRO A 216 -7.87 -5.66 -9.46
CA PRO A 216 -9.06 -5.04 -10.02
C PRO A 216 -10.38 -5.72 -9.65
N GLY A 217 -10.42 -7.06 -9.67
CA GLY A 217 -11.62 -7.80 -9.29
C GLY A 217 -12.00 -7.65 -7.82
N MET A 218 -11.04 -7.46 -6.91
CA MET A 218 -11.33 -7.20 -5.51
C MET A 218 -11.90 -5.79 -5.33
N VAL A 219 -11.24 -4.78 -5.90
CA VAL A 219 -11.67 -3.38 -5.80
C VAL A 219 -13.07 -3.22 -6.39
N ALA A 220 -13.34 -3.78 -7.57
CA ALA A 220 -14.67 -3.75 -8.18
C ALA A 220 -15.74 -4.40 -7.30
N ALA A 221 -15.45 -5.55 -6.69
CA ALA A 221 -16.38 -6.21 -5.78
C ALA A 221 -16.69 -5.35 -4.54
N VAL A 222 -15.66 -4.72 -3.95
CA VAL A 222 -15.83 -3.79 -2.83
C VAL A 222 -16.70 -2.60 -3.22
N LEU A 223 -16.43 -1.96 -4.35
CA LEU A 223 -17.20 -0.82 -4.84
C LEU A 223 -18.68 -1.18 -5.03
N ASN A 224 -18.97 -2.36 -5.60
CA ASN A 224 -20.34 -2.84 -5.76
C ASN A 224 -21.05 -3.04 -4.41
N ILE A 225 -20.34 -3.54 -3.39
CA ILE A 225 -20.93 -3.70 -2.05
C ILE A 225 -21.20 -2.34 -1.41
N LEU A 226 -20.27 -1.39 -1.51
CA LEU A 226 -20.43 -0.02 -0.98
C LEU A 226 -21.60 0.70 -1.65
N ALA A 227 -21.76 0.56 -2.97
CA ALA A 227 -22.91 1.07 -3.71
C ALA A 227 -24.22 0.43 -3.22
N GLY A 228 -24.24 -0.90 -3.00
CA GLY A 228 -25.38 -1.60 -2.41
C GLY A 228 -25.69 -1.19 -0.96
N MET A 229 -24.72 -0.62 -0.23
CA MET A 229 -24.90 -0.01 1.09
C MET A 229 -25.32 1.47 1.01
N ALA A 230 -25.56 2.00 -0.19
CA ALA A 230 -25.87 3.41 -0.45
C ALA A 230 -24.79 4.39 0.07
N VAL A 231 -23.52 3.97 0.06
CA VAL A 231 -22.38 4.87 0.32
C VAL A 231 -22.22 5.82 -0.88
N SER A 232 -22.09 7.11 -0.60
CA SER A 232 -21.86 8.13 -1.63
C SER A 232 -20.53 7.89 -2.35
N GLU A 233 -20.49 8.03 -3.67
CA GLU A 233 -19.24 7.97 -4.45
C GLU A 233 -18.22 9.02 -3.96
N ALA A 234 -18.70 10.16 -3.45
CA ALA A 234 -17.86 11.20 -2.87
C ALA A 234 -17.12 10.76 -1.60
N ASP A 235 -17.56 9.68 -0.95
CA ASP A 235 -16.95 9.08 0.25
C ASP A 235 -16.11 7.84 -0.09
N VAL A 236 -15.86 7.58 -1.37
CA VAL A 236 -15.05 6.43 -1.81
C VAL A 236 -13.85 6.92 -2.61
N ARG A 237 -12.69 6.33 -2.32
CA ARG A 237 -11.45 6.49 -3.06
C ARG A 237 -10.97 5.09 -3.44
N ALA A 238 -10.46 4.89 -4.65
CA ALA A 238 -9.96 3.59 -5.09
C ALA A 238 -8.69 3.68 -5.94
N GLU A 239 -7.77 2.74 -5.71
CA GLU A 239 -6.57 2.53 -6.52
C GLU A 239 -6.51 1.08 -7.03
N PHE A 240 -6.28 0.92 -8.34
CA PHE A 240 -6.28 -0.39 -9.00
C PHE A 240 -4.84 -0.85 -9.27
N PHE A 241 -4.41 -1.92 -8.59
CA PHE A 241 -3.12 -2.55 -8.85
C PHE A 241 -3.23 -3.49 -10.05
N ARG A 242 -2.95 -2.96 -11.24
CA ARG A 242 -2.76 -3.75 -12.45
C ARG A 242 -1.39 -4.40 -12.33
N GLY A 243 -1.34 -5.73 -12.21
CA GLY A 243 -0.11 -6.49 -11.92
C GLY A 243 0.88 -6.53 -13.06
N TYR A 244 1.47 -5.39 -13.43
CA TYR A 244 2.51 -5.24 -14.46
C TYR A 244 3.80 -6.02 -14.14
#